data_AF-A0A1Y2M7C5-F1
#
_entry.id   AF-A0A1Y2M7C5-F1
#
_cell.length_a   1.000
_cell.length_b   1.000
_cell.length_c   1.000
_cell.angle_alpha   90.00
_cell.angle_beta   90.00
_cell.angle_gamma   90.00
#
_symmetry.space_group_name_H-M   'P 1'
#
loop_
_entity.id
_entity.type
_entity.pdbx_description
1 polymer ?
#
loop_
_entity_poly.entity_id
_entity_poly.type
_entity_poly.pdbx_seq_one_letter_code
_entity_poly.pdbx_strand_id
1 'polypeptide(L)'
;MALNLHMGNTPVTVSERAELFNSIIQVIVFEMALGNSAPWDTHFPAAITLFEDIMAASAARSTYRGQSQSRFASVLLGIEDPMWTNPSPSNHIWSASQTGFRFCAGLLIFIDIIASTSLGKAPQLLRYHSDVLAKSDDGLPAVGEAEIRLSGIFGCYNRIAESIAEISSLSSWKSALGSDLQDTQGSHRFHNVTLALENSLHDIQQNLAARATSSESAVPALIWGFAADIYRVIAAEGWQLANPSIRANVAQIMNLLDSVPSNQLRTMAWPICIAGCFAEKHEESFFSALFLRSNRAESFGALRDAQGLVEKAWRSRDELCERSFDFASGSATLGPRTLLV
;
A
#
# COMPACT_ATOMS: atom_id res chain seq x y z
N MET A 1 -17.44 -20.47 -8.02
CA MET A 1 -17.74 -20.69 -9.44
C MET A 1 -16.42 -20.96 -10.14
N ALA A 2 -16.12 -22.21 -10.47
CA ALA A 2 -14.85 -22.58 -11.10
C ALA A 2 -14.91 -22.22 -12.59
N LEU A 3 -14.10 -21.25 -13.02
CA LEU A 3 -13.91 -20.95 -14.44
C LEU A 3 -13.14 -22.12 -15.07
N ASN A 4 -13.89 -23.02 -15.70
CA ASN A 4 -13.33 -24.17 -16.39
C ASN A 4 -12.84 -23.70 -17.78
N LEU A 5 -11.58 -23.29 -17.85
CA LEU A 5 -10.88 -22.93 -19.09
C LEU A 5 -10.47 -24.19 -19.84
N HIS A 6 -11.43 -24.86 -20.47
CA HIS A 6 -11.18 -25.84 -21.52
C HIS A 6 -11.73 -25.33 -22.85
N MET A 7 -11.02 -24.34 -23.43
CA MET A 7 -11.10 -24.01 -24.83
C MET A 7 -9.73 -24.22 -25.48
N GLY A 8 -9.62 -25.28 -26.30
CA GLY A 8 -8.48 -25.50 -27.20
C GLY A 8 -7.15 -25.84 -26.53
N ASN A 9 -6.45 -26.87 -27.00
CA ASN A 9 -5.17 -27.35 -26.47
C ASN A 9 -3.96 -26.40 -26.71
N THR A 10 -4.18 -25.09 -26.75
CA THR A 10 -3.11 -24.09 -26.74
C THR A 10 -2.95 -23.58 -25.31
N PRO A 11 -1.77 -23.73 -24.68
CA PRO A 11 -1.55 -23.19 -23.35
C PRO A 11 -1.75 -21.67 -23.40
N VAL A 12 -2.58 -21.14 -22.50
CA VAL A 12 -2.80 -19.69 -22.35
C VAL A 12 -1.44 -19.00 -22.31
N THR A 13 -1.26 -17.94 -23.09
CA THR A 13 -0.02 -17.18 -23.17
C THR A 13 0.19 -16.29 -21.94
N VAL A 14 1.40 -15.77 -21.73
CA VAL A 14 1.65 -14.79 -20.66
C VAL A 14 0.88 -13.48 -20.94
N SER A 15 0.74 -13.11 -22.22
CA SER A 15 -0.03 -11.93 -22.64
C SER A 15 -1.51 -12.03 -22.25
N GLU A 16 -2.18 -13.13 -22.59
CA GLU A 16 -3.59 -13.35 -22.26
C GLU A 16 -3.83 -13.37 -20.73
N ARG A 17 -2.89 -13.93 -19.96
CA ARG A 17 -2.94 -13.87 -18.48
C ARG A 17 -2.80 -12.43 -17.98
N ALA A 18 -1.91 -11.62 -18.55
CA ALA A 18 -1.72 -10.23 -18.17
C ALA A 18 -2.95 -9.37 -18.50
N GLU A 19 -3.63 -9.62 -19.62
CA GLU A 19 -4.89 -8.94 -19.98
C GLU A 19 -6.02 -9.30 -19.01
N LEU A 20 -6.17 -10.58 -18.68
CA LEU A 20 -7.13 -11.05 -17.68
C LEU A 20 -6.83 -10.43 -16.31
N PHE A 21 -5.55 -10.40 -15.93
CA PHE A 21 -5.10 -9.78 -14.68
C PHE A 21 -5.49 -8.31 -14.60
N ASN A 22 -5.18 -7.53 -15.65
CA ASN A 22 -5.56 -6.11 -15.72
C ASN A 22 -7.08 -5.92 -15.58
N SER A 23 -7.87 -6.80 -16.21
CA SER A 23 -9.33 -6.77 -16.13
C SER A 23 -9.84 -7.04 -14.70
N ILE A 24 -9.26 -8.02 -13.99
CA ILE A 24 -9.61 -8.30 -12.59
C ILE A 24 -9.26 -7.12 -11.69
N ILE A 25 -8.10 -6.50 -11.90
CA ILE A 25 -7.70 -5.31 -11.13
C ILE A 25 -8.65 -4.14 -11.36
N GLN A 26 -9.11 -3.91 -12.59
CA GLN A 26 -10.14 -2.90 -12.87
C GLN A 26 -11.46 -3.18 -12.15
N VAL A 27 -11.87 -4.45 -12.05
CA VAL A 27 -13.05 -4.85 -11.26
C VAL A 27 -12.82 -4.54 -9.78
N ILE A 28 -11.66 -4.89 -9.21
CA ILE A 28 -11.33 -4.57 -7.81
C ILE A 28 -11.37 -3.07 -7.56
N VAL A 29 -10.83 -2.23 -8.46
CA VAL A 29 -10.91 -0.76 -8.35
C VAL A 29 -12.36 -0.27 -8.33
N PHE A 30 -13.20 -0.84 -9.20
CA PHE A 30 -14.62 -0.54 -9.22
C PHE A 30 -15.31 -0.95 -7.92
N GLU A 31 -15.02 -2.14 -7.39
CA GLU A 31 -15.57 -2.63 -6.13
C GLU A 31 -15.14 -1.76 -4.94
N MET A 32 -13.86 -1.39 -4.87
CA MET A 32 -13.34 -0.44 -3.87
C MET A 32 -14.03 0.92 -3.97
N ALA A 33 -14.32 1.40 -5.18
CA ALA A 33 -15.06 2.65 -5.38
C ALA A 33 -16.52 2.55 -4.92
N LEU A 34 -17.13 1.36 -4.96
CA LEU A 34 -18.47 1.11 -4.42
C LEU A 34 -18.48 0.85 -2.90
N GLY A 35 -17.31 0.68 -2.28
CA GLY A 35 -17.12 0.43 -0.86
C GLY A 35 -17.91 -0.80 -0.39
N ASN A 36 -18.62 -0.67 0.73
CA ASN A 36 -19.45 -1.76 1.29
C ASN A 36 -20.58 -2.28 0.37
N SER A 37 -20.82 -1.65 -0.79
CA SER A 37 -21.83 -2.11 -1.74
C SER A 37 -21.33 -3.24 -2.67
N ALA A 38 -20.02 -3.51 -2.70
CA ALA A 38 -19.43 -4.56 -3.52
C ALA A 38 -18.26 -5.26 -2.80
N PRO A 39 -18.33 -6.58 -2.58
CA PRO A 39 -17.29 -7.29 -1.82
C PRO A 39 -16.07 -7.61 -2.70
N TRP A 40 -14.92 -7.05 -2.34
CA TRP A 40 -13.62 -7.25 -3.00
C TRP A 40 -12.98 -8.62 -2.71
N ASP A 41 -13.53 -9.35 -1.72
CA ASP A 41 -12.99 -10.60 -1.17
C ASP A 41 -12.96 -11.76 -2.17
N THR A 42 -13.73 -11.66 -3.25
CA THR A 42 -13.79 -12.68 -4.30
C THR A 42 -12.72 -12.45 -5.37
N HIS A 43 -12.55 -11.20 -5.84
CA HIS A 43 -11.64 -10.89 -6.93
C HIS A 43 -10.19 -10.71 -6.45
N PHE A 44 -9.97 -10.25 -5.23
CA PHE A 44 -8.62 -10.02 -4.71
C PHE A 44 -7.77 -11.31 -4.60
N PRO A 45 -8.26 -12.43 -4.02
CA PRO A 45 -7.51 -13.69 -4.06
C PRO A 45 -7.26 -14.20 -5.47
N ALA A 46 -8.23 -14.04 -6.39
CA ALA A 46 -8.08 -14.43 -7.79
C ALA A 46 -6.98 -13.61 -8.48
N ALA A 47 -6.89 -12.30 -8.22
CA ALA A 47 -5.82 -11.44 -8.71
C ALA A 47 -4.45 -11.88 -8.18
N ILE A 48 -4.34 -12.20 -6.89
CA ILE A 48 -3.10 -12.74 -6.29
C ILE A 48 -2.69 -14.02 -6.99
N THR A 49 -3.56 -15.02 -7.09
CA THR A 49 -3.22 -16.31 -7.72
C THR A 49 -2.77 -16.12 -9.17
N LEU A 50 -3.49 -15.31 -9.95
CA LEU A 50 -3.11 -15.05 -11.34
C LEU A 50 -1.77 -14.29 -11.46
N PHE A 51 -1.52 -13.34 -10.57
CA PHE A 51 -0.23 -12.64 -10.50
C PHE A 51 0.93 -13.60 -10.19
N GLU A 52 0.74 -14.50 -9.21
CA GLU A 52 1.76 -15.51 -8.86
C GLU A 52 2.05 -16.45 -10.02
N ASP A 53 1.03 -16.89 -10.74
CA ASP A 53 1.17 -17.71 -11.95
C ASP A 53 1.97 -16.99 -13.04
N ILE A 54 1.71 -15.70 -13.26
CA ILE A 54 2.45 -14.87 -14.22
C ILE A 54 3.92 -14.72 -13.77
N MET A 55 4.17 -14.45 -12.49
CA MET A 55 5.53 -14.33 -11.93
C MET A 55 6.29 -15.66 -11.91
N ALA A 56 5.60 -16.80 -11.93
CA ALA A 56 6.20 -18.14 -12.04
C ALA A 56 6.57 -18.47 -13.50
N ALA A 57 5.78 -18.02 -14.47
CA ALA A 57 6.04 -18.20 -15.91
C ALA A 57 7.27 -17.42 -16.42
N SER A 58 7.79 -16.48 -15.62
CA SER A 58 8.85 -15.51 -15.99
C SER A 58 10.23 -16.11 -16.26
N ALA A 59 10.47 -17.37 -15.89
CA ALA A 59 11.79 -18.00 -15.99
C ALA A 59 12.31 -18.14 -17.43
N ALA A 60 11.46 -17.95 -18.44
CA ALA A 60 11.81 -18.17 -19.85
C ALA A 60 12.66 -17.07 -20.51
N ARG A 61 12.73 -15.84 -19.95
CA ARG A 61 13.41 -14.67 -20.58
C ARG A 61 14.39 -13.94 -19.65
N SER A 62 15.18 -14.68 -18.87
CA SER A 62 16.22 -14.11 -17.98
C SER A 62 17.32 -13.31 -18.72
N THR A 63 17.41 -13.46 -20.04
CA THR A 63 18.25 -12.63 -20.90
C THR A 63 17.46 -12.09 -22.08
N TYR A 64 17.73 -10.84 -22.47
CA TYR A 64 17.14 -10.19 -23.63
C TYR A 64 18.21 -9.38 -24.37
N ARG A 65 18.36 -9.63 -25.68
CA ARG A 65 19.44 -9.07 -26.52
C ARG A 65 20.83 -9.15 -25.86
N GLY A 66 21.13 -10.26 -25.20
CA GLY A 66 22.42 -10.51 -24.55
C GLY A 66 22.62 -9.83 -23.20
N GLN A 67 21.60 -9.16 -22.65
CA GLN A 67 21.65 -8.52 -21.34
C GLN A 67 20.82 -9.30 -20.32
N SER A 68 21.33 -9.41 -19.09
CA SER A 68 20.60 -9.98 -17.97
C SER A 68 19.41 -9.09 -17.60
N GLN A 69 18.27 -9.71 -17.35
CA GLN A 69 17.04 -9.02 -16.97
C GLN A 69 16.69 -9.36 -15.53
N SER A 70 16.05 -8.41 -14.83
CA SER A 70 15.42 -8.72 -13.55
C SER A 70 14.25 -9.69 -13.75
N ARG A 71 13.79 -10.31 -12.67
CA ARG A 71 12.66 -11.24 -12.75
C ARG A 71 11.41 -10.55 -13.31
N PHE A 72 11.12 -9.34 -12.84
CA PHE A 72 9.96 -8.58 -13.30
C PHE A 72 10.13 -8.07 -14.73
N ALA A 73 11.32 -7.59 -15.11
CA ALA A 73 11.61 -7.27 -16.51
C ALA A 73 11.39 -8.47 -17.44
N SER A 74 11.78 -9.68 -17.01
CA SER A 74 11.57 -10.92 -17.76
C SER A 74 10.08 -11.24 -17.96
N VAL A 75 9.21 -10.95 -16.97
CA VAL A 75 7.75 -11.05 -17.12
C VAL A 75 7.26 -10.09 -18.20
N LEU A 76 7.65 -8.81 -18.12
CA LEU A 76 7.22 -7.78 -19.05
C LEU A 76 7.61 -8.12 -20.48
N LEU A 77 8.84 -8.57 -20.67
CA LEU A 77 9.33 -9.05 -21.96
C LEU A 77 8.65 -10.34 -22.40
N GLY A 78 8.03 -11.11 -21.50
CA GLY A 78 7.19 -12.27 -21.79
C GLY A 78 5.79 -11.92 -22.30
N ILE A 79 5.26 -10.75 -21.93
CA ILE A 79 3.96 -10.25 -22.38
C ILE A 79 4.02 -9.85 -23.86
N GLU A 80 4.98 -8.99 -24.21
CA GLU A 80 5.16 -8.46 -25.56
C GLU A 80 6.60 -7.97 -25.74
N ASP A 81 7.01 -7.69 -26.99
CA ASP A 81 8.23 -6.95 -27.25
C ASP A 81 8.05 -5.46 -26.86
N PRO A 82 9.04 -4.84 -26.20
CA PRO A 82 8.99 -3.43 -25.85
C PRO A 82 9.04 -2.55 -27.11
N MET A 83 8.45 -1.35 -27.05
CA MET A 83 8.48 -0.39 -28.17
C MET A 83 9.91 0.01 -28.54
N TRP A 84 10.79 0.05 -27.54
CA TRP A 84 12.21 0.29 -27.75
C TRP A 84 13.04 -0.30 -26.61
N THR A 85 14.26 -0.71 -26.93
CA THR A 85 15.26 -1.17 -25.96
C THR A 85 16.55 -0.42 -26.15
N ASN A 86 17.07 0.17 -25.07
CA ASN A 86 18.38 0.78 -25.06
C ASN A 86 19.48 -0.31 -25.14
N PRO A 87 20.46 -0.18 -26.05
CA PRO A 87 21.61 -1.09 -26.12
C PRO A 87 22.51 -1.11 -24.88
N SER A 88 22.47 -0.09 -24.02
CA SER A 88 23.14 -0.03 -22.70
C SER A 88 22.85 1.33 -22.02
N PRO A 89 22.34 1.42 -20.77
CA PRO A 89 21.88 0.36 -19.86
C PRO A 89 20.56 -0.28 -20.32
N SER A 90 20.16 -1.42 -19.73
CA SER A 90 18.98 -2.22 -20.08
C SER A 90 17.64 -1.54 -19.70
N ASN A 91 17.38 -0.38 -20.28
CA ASN A 91 16.11 0.34 -20.14
C ASN A 91 15.22 0.09 -21.35
N HIS A 92 13.92 0.04 -21.10
CA HIS A 92 12.92 -0.24 -22.13
C HIS A 92 11.87 0.86 -22.19
N ILE A 93 11.43 1.22 -23.39
CA ILE A 93 10.15 1.92 -23.54
C ILE A 93 9.09 0.83 -23.66
N TRP A 94 8.39 0.60 -22.55
CA TRP A 94 7.37 -0.44 -22.42
C TRP A 94 6.14 -0.14 -23.28
N SER A 95 5.54 -1.17 -23.88
CA SER A 95 4.27 -1.07 -24.60
C SER A 95 3.11 -0.72 -23.67
N ALA A 96 1.93 -0.43 -24.24
CA ALA A 96 0.73 -0.17 -23.46
C ALA A 96 0.34 -1.38 -22.59
N SER A 97 0.43 -2.61 -23.13
CA SER A 97 0.12 -3.84 -22.40
C SER A 97 1.09 -4.08 -21.25
N GLN A 98 2.39 -3.89 -21.48
CA GLN A 98 3.41 -3.99 -20.45
C GLN A 98 3.23 -2.92 -19.37
N THR A 99 2.99 -1.67 -19.76
CA THR A 99 2.77 -0.56 -18.82
C THR A 99 1.49 -0.76 -18.00
N GLY A 100 0.42 -1.25 -18.63
CA GLY A 100 -0.83 -1.61 -17.96
C GLY A 100 -0.63 -2.69 -16.91
N PHE A 101 0.09 -3.76 -17.25
CA PHE A 101 0.45 -4.80 -16.29
C PHE A 101 1.32 -4.28 -15.15
N ARG A 102 2.33 -3.44 -15.44
CA ARG A 102 3.17 -2.78 -14.41
C ARG A 102 2.30 -2.01 -13.43
N PHE A 103 1.44 -1.12 -13.91
CA PHE A 103 0.55 -0.34 -13.06
C PHE A 103 -0.34 -1.24 -12.19
N CYS A 104 -0.97 -2.26 -12.80
CA CYS A 104 -1.86 -3.18 -12.10
C CYS A 104 -1.14 -4.03 -11.05
N ALA A 105 0.11 -4.46 -11.32
CA ALA A 105 0.94 -5.17 -10.35
C ALA A 105 1.31 -4.30 -9.15
N GLY A 106 1.68 -3.04 -9.40
CA GLY A 106 1.97 -2.07 -8.34
C GLY A 106 0.75 -1.78 -7.47
N LEU A 107 -0.42 -1.61 -8.10
CA LEU A 107 -1.69 -1.46 -7.40
C LEU A 107 -2.05 -2.70 -6.58
N LEU A 108 -1.88 -3.91 -7.11
CA LEU A 108 -2.15 -5.13 -6.35
C LEU A 108 -1.25 -5.26 -5.12
N ILE A 109 0.06 -5.04 -5.27
CA ILE A 109 1.01 -5.06 -4.15
C ILE A 109 0.58 -4.04 -3.10
N PHE A 110 0.24 -2.82 -3.52
CA PHE A 110 -0.20 -1.79 -2.60
C PHE A 110 -1.50 -2.16 -1.88
N ILE A 111 -2.49 -2.69 -2.59
CA ILE A 111 -3.74 -3.19 -1.99
C ILE A 111 -3.42 -4.27 -0.95
N ASP A 112 -2.56 -5.24 -1.27
CA ASP A 112 -2.20 -6.32 -0.34
C ASP A 112 -1.52 -5.80 0.93
N ILE A 113 -0.61 -4.82 0.82
CA ILE A 113 0.02 -4.17 1.97
C ILE A 113 -1.01 -3.46 2.85
N ILE A 114 -1.88 -2.65 2.26
CA ILE A 114 -2.86 -1.88 3.05
C ILE A 114 -3.92 -2.81 3.65
N ALA A 115 -4.40 -3.79 2.89
CA ALA A 115 -5.32 -4.82 3.36
C ALA A 115 -4.75 -5.57 4.56
N SER A 116 -3.46 -5.91 4.54
CA SER A 116 -2.82 -6.69 5.59
C SER A 116 -2.92 -6.01 6.96
N THR A 117 -2.86 -4.67 7.00
CA THR A 117 -2.96 -3.88 8.24
C THR A 117 -4.31 -4.04 8.93
N SER A 118 -5.40 -4.03 8.16
CA SER A 118 -6.78 -4.15 8.67
C SER A 118 -7.17 -5.60 8.88
N LEU A 119 -6.58 -6.52 8.13
CA LEU A 119 -6.79 -7.97 8.29
C LEU A 119 -5.98 -8.56 9.46
N GLY A 120 -4.97 -7.86 9.97
CA GLY A 120 -4.06 -8.38 10.99
C GLY A 120 -3.24 -9.56 10.49
N LYS A 121 -2.85 -9.54 9.22
CA LYS A 121 -2.09 -10.62 8.55
C LYS A 121 -0.81 -10.08 7.94
N ALA A 122 0.13 -10.97 7.62
CA ALA A 122 1.21 -10.62 6.70
C ALA A 122 0.65 -10.41 5.28
N PRO A 123 1.18 -9.45 4.50
CA PRO A 123 0.89 -9.35 3.07
C PRO A 123 1.20 -10.66 2.36
N GLN A 124 0.29 -11.12 1.50
CA GLN A 124 0.45 -12.39 0.76
C GLN A 124 1.54 -12.30 -0.31
N LEU A 125 1.74 -11.12 -0.89
CA LEU A 125 2.70 -10.84 -1.95
C LEU A 125 4.06 -10.37 -1.44
N LEU A 126 4.31 -10.40 -0.12
CA LEU A 126 5.54 -9.92 0.50
C LEU A 126 6.82 -10.44 -0.19
N ARG A 127 6.82 -11.72 -0.60
CA ARG A 127 7.94 -12.37 -1.31
C ARG A 127 8.26 -11.79 -2.68
N TYR A 128 7.34 -11.05 -3.30
CA TYR A 128 7.51 -10.44 -4.62
C TYR A 128 7.90 -8.95 -4.55
N HIS A 129 7.90 -8.34 -3.36
CA HIS A 129 8.21 -6.91 -3.23
C HIS A 129 9.59 -6.57 -3.82
N SER A 130 10.63 -7.34 -3.50
CA SER A 130 11.98 -7.10 -4.03
C SER A 130 12.14 -7.37 -5.53
N ASP A 131 11.24 -8.16 -6.10
CA ASP A 131 11.23 -8.45 -7.54
C ASP A 131 10.54 -7.33 -8.33
N VAL A 132 9.50 -6.71 -7.74
CA VAL A 132 8.60 -5.78 -8.44
C VAL A 132 8.82 -4.32 -8.08
N LEU A 133 9.18 -4.00 -6.85
CA LEU A 133 9.39 -2.64 -6.38
C LEU A 133 10.83 -2.19 -6.65
N ALA A 134 10.97 -0.96 -7.11
CA ALA A 134 12.27 -0.36 -7.35
C ALA A 134 13.00 -0.15 -6.02
N LYS A 135 14.31 -0.49 -5.98
CA LYS A 135 15.16 -0.29 -4.80
C LYS A 135 15.33 1.17 -4.42
N SER A 136 15.28 2.07 -5.41
CA SER A 136 15.36 3.51 -5.22
C SER A 136 14.05 4.14 -5.67
N ASP A 137 13.36 4.75 -4.72
CA ASP A 137 12.17 5.56 -4.96
C ASP A 137 12.36 6.90 -4.25
N ASP A 138 12.71 7.91 -5.06
CA ASP A 138 13.01 9.28 -4.65
C ASP A 138 11.85 10.24 -4.96
N GLY A 139 10.69 9.70 -5.35
CA GLY A 139 9.54 10.50 -5.73
C GLY A 139 9.61 11.08 -7.13
N LEU A 140 10.64 10.75 -7.92
CA LEU A 140 10.77 11.18 -9.31
C LEU A 140 10.36 10.06 -10.28
N PRO A 141 9.77 10.42 -11.44
CA PRO A 141 9.51 9.45 -12.50
C PRO A 141 10.80 8.81 -13.01
N ALA A 142 10.81 7.48 -13.15
CA ALA A 142 11.88 6.77 -13.83
C ALA A 142 11.42 6.20 -15.16
N VAL A 143 11.97 6.74 -16.23
CA VAL A 143 11.65 6.31 -17.58
C VAL A 143 12.43 5.03 -17.91
N GLY A 144 11.67 3.97 -18.14
CA GLY A 144 12.16 2.70 -18.66
C GLY A 144 12.79 1.74 -17.66
N GLU A 145 12.71 2.05 -16.37
CA GLU A 145 12.83 1.03 -15.31
C GLU A 145 11.70 -0.01 -15.46
N ALA A 146 11.97 -1.27 -15.14
CA ALA A 146 10.95 -2.31 -15.11
C ALA A 146 10.16 -2.24 -13.80
N GLU A 147 10.90 -2.15 -12.69
CA GLU A 147 10.39 -2.10 -11.35
C GLU A 147 9.55 -0.83 -11.11
N ILE A 148 8.71 -0.89 -10.09
CA ILE A 148 7.65 0.07 -9.85
C ILE A 148 8.06 1.01 -8.71
N ARG A 149 7.82 2.31 -8.91
CA ARG A 149 7.90 3.33 -7.87
C ARG A 149 6.49 3.70 -7.44
N LEU A 150 6.09 3.29 -6.25
CA LEU A 150 4.74 3.53 -5.71
C LEU A 150 4.51 5.02 -5.44
N SER A 151 5.56 5.82 -5.29
CA SER A 151 5.46 7.27 -5.13
C SER A 151 4.73 7.94 -6.30
N GLY A 152 4.94 7.44 -7.52
CA GLY A 152 4.29 7.95 -8.73
C GLY A 152 2.84 7.51 -8.91
N ILE A 153 2.35 6.57 -8.09
CA ILE A 153 0.99 6.03 -8.17
C ILE A 153 0.15 6.49 -6.96
N PHE A 154 0.69 6.35 -5.75
CA PHE A 154 -0.03 6.57 -4.49
C PHE A 154 0.55 7.71 -3.65
N GLY A 155 1.67 8.32 -4.10
CA GLY A 155 2.42 9.27 -3.27
C GLY A 155 3.15 8.62 -2.10
N CYS A 156 3.18 7.28 -2.02
CA CYS A 156 3.85 6.52 -0.97
C CYS A 156 5.15 5.95 -1.51
N TYR A 157 6.29 6.29 -0.91
CA TYR A 157 7.58 5.77 -1.36
C TYR A 157 7.67 4.27 -1.07
N ASN A 158 8.29 3.49 -1.96
CA ASN A 158 8.43 2.03 -1.81
C ASN A 158 8.90 1.62 -0.40
N ARG A 159 9.94 2.27 0.13
CA ARG A 159 10.48 2.00 1.46
C ARG A 159 9.47 2.17 2.60
N ILE A 160 8.54 3.12 2.48
CA ILE A 160 7.47 3.33 3.47
C ILE A 160 6.44 2.20 3.36
N ALA A 161 6.02 1.86 2.14
CA ALA A 161 5.10 0.75 1.91
C ALA A 161 5.69 -0.59 2.42
N GLU A 162 6.99 -0.83 2.19
CA GLU A 162 7.71 -1.98 2.72
C GLU A 162 7.79 -1.98 4.25
N SER A 163 7.97 -0.82 4.89
CA SER A 163 7.88 -0.72 6.35
C SER A 163 6.49 -1.09 6.87
N ILE A 164 5.41 -0.62 6.23
CA ILE A 164 4.04 -0.96 6.60
C ILE A 164 3.82 -2.48 6.48
N ALA A 165 4.28 -3.08 5.37
CA ALA A 165 4.21 -4.50 5.11
C ALA A 165 4.91 -5.33 6.21
N GLU A 166 6.12 -4.95 6.58
CA GLU A 166 6.92 -5.63 7.62
C GLU A 166 6.30 -5.44 9.01
N ILE A 167 5.81 -4.24 9.35
CA ILE A 167 5.08 -4.00 10.61
C ILE A 167 3.84 -4.91 10.70
N SER A 168 3.07 -5.02 9.61
CA SER A 168 1.90 -5.90 9.55
C SER A 168 2.27 -7.38 9.71
N SER A 169 3.37 -7.82 9.08
CA SER A 169 3.90 -9.17 9.26
C SER A 169 4.29 -9.43 10.71
N LEU A 170 5.02 -8.51 11.34
CA LEU A 170 5.46 -8.64 12.73
C LEU A 170 4.30 -8.61 13.72
N SER A 171 3.30 -7.74 13.49
CA SER A 171 2.08 -7.66 14.28
C SER A 171 1.30 -8.98 14.23
N SER A 172 1.08 -9.54 13.03
CA SER A 172 0.37 -10.81 12.87
C SER A 172 1.10 -11.98 13.55
N TRP A 173 2.43 -11.97 13.48
CA TRP A 173 3.27 -12.99 14.08
C TRP A 173 3.28 -12.89 15.62
N LYS A 174 3.31 -11.67 16.18
CA LYS A 174 3.12 -11.42 17.62
C LYS A 174 1.76 -11.93 18.11
N SER A 175 0.69 -11.64 17.38
CA SER A 175 -0.66 -12.10 17.73
C SER A 175 -0.79 -13.63 17.66
N ALA A 176 -0.03 -14.31 16.79
CA ALA A 176 -0.02 -15.77 16.68
C ALA A 176 0.78 -16.48 17.79
N LEU A 177 1.84 -15.86 18.32
CA LEU A 177 2.69 -16.47 19.37
C LEU A 177 2.05 -16.44 20.78
N GLY A 178 1.05 -15.59 21.00
CA GLY A 178 0.58 -15.26 22.36
C GLY A 178 1.61 -14.42 23.13
N SER A 179 1.21 -13.82 24.25
CA SER A 179 2.02 -12.85 25.01
C SER A 179 3.27 -13.43 25.70
N ASP A 180 3.62 -14.70 25.49
CA ASP A 180 4.38 -15.51 26.47
C ASP A 180 5.76 -15.99 26.00
N LEU A 181 6.35 -15.38 24.96
CA LEU A 181 7.71 -15.71 24.53
C LEU A 181 8.54 -14.45 24.29
N GLN A 182 9.69 -14.37 24.99
CA GLN A 182 10.76 -13.41 24.71
C GLN A 182 11.43 -13.78 23.38
N ASP A 183 10.85 -13.32 22.28
CA ASP A 183 11.44 -13.52 20.97
C ASP A 183 12.44 -12.41 20.64
N THR A 184 13.70 -12.81 20.59
CA THR A 184 14.84 -11.95 20.23
C THR A 184 14.88 -11.62 18.74
N GLN A 185 14.43 -12.52 17.86
CA GLN A 185 14.37 -12.33 16.41
C GLN A 185 13.28 -11.34 16.02
N GLY A 186 12.08 -11.48 16.59
CA GLY A 186 10.97 -10.55 16.40
C GLY A 186 11.31 -9.14 16.87
N SER A 187 11.94 -9.03 18.04
CA SER A 187 12.42 -7.75 18.59
C SER A 187 13.47 -7.09 17.69
N HIS A 188 14.44 -7.86 17.18
CA HIS A 188 15.45 -7.35 16.26
C HIS A 188 14.85 -6.89 14.92
N ARG A 189 13.93 -7.66 14.33
CA ARG A 189 13.21 -7.25 13.12
C ARG A 189 12.39 -5.98 13.33
N PHE A 190 11.69 -5.89 14.47
CA PHE A 190 10.90 -4.72 14.83
C PHE A 190 11.78 -3.48 15.00
N HIS A 191 12.94 -3.63 15.65
CA HIS A 191 13.93 -2.55 15.77
C HIS A 191 14.44 -2.10 14.39
N ASN A 192 14.78 -3.05 13.51
CA ASN A 192 15.26 -2.73 12.16
C ASN A 192 14.23 -1.97 11.32
N VAL A 193 12.96 -2.39 11.33
CA VAL A 193 11.91 -1.67 10.59
C VAL A 193 11.64 -0.28 11.19
N THR A 194 11.75 -0.13 12.52
CA THR A 194 11.66 1.17 13.20
C THR A 194 12.75 2.12 12.69
N LEU A 195 14.01 1.68 12.72
CA LEU A 195 15.14 2.48 12.22
C LEU A 195 15.01 2.80 10.73
N ALA A 196 14.58 1.83 9.91
CA ALA A 196 14.40 2.04 8.48
C ALA A 196 13.33 3.12 8.19
N LEU A 197 12.23 3.11 8.94
CA LEU A 197 11.15 4.09 8.81
C LEU A 197 11.60 5.49 9.28
N GLU A 198 12.25 5.58 10.43
CA GLU A 198 12.78 6.85 10.97
C GLU A 198 13.80 7.48 10.03
N ASN A 199 14.75 6.68 9.51
CA ASN A 199 15.72 7.15 8.53
C ASN A 199 15.04 7.60 7.24
N SER A 200 14.00 6.89 6.79
CA SER A 200 13.24 7.24 5.59
C SER A 200 12.52 8.58 5.76
N LEU A 201 11.88 8.80 6.90
CA LEU A 201 11.23 10.07 7.24
C LEU A 201 12.23 11.21 7.30
N HIS A 202 13.37 11.00 7.98
CA HIS A 202 14.42 11.99 8.08
C HIS A 202 14.96 12.40 6.72
N ASP A 203 15.24 11.43 5.83
CA ASP A 203 15.70 11.69 4.47
C ASP A 203 14.66 12.50 3.66
N ILE A 204 13.37 12.16 3.73
CA ILE A 204 12.32 12.91 3.01
C ILE A 204 12.23 14.35 3.53
N GLN A 205 12.28 14.54 4.86
CA GLN A 205 12.25 15.87 5.47
C GLN A 205 13.45 16.72 5.07
N GLN A 206 14.66 16.14 5.10
CA GLN A 206 15.88 16.83 4.66
C GLN A 206 15.80 17.22 3.18
N ASN A 207 15.35 16.30 2.32
CA ASN A 207 15.21 16.55 0.89
C ASN A 207 14.17 17.63 0.60
N LEU A 208 13.06 17.66 1.34
CA LEU A 208 12.04 18.71 1.25
C LEU A 208 12.60 20.08 1.68
N ALA A 209 13.40 20.13 2.73
CA ALA A 209 14.02 21.37 3.21
C ALA A 209 15.12 21.89 2.26
N ALA A 210 15.90 20.99 1.65
CA ALA A 210 17.00 21.33 0.76
C ALA A 210 16.55 21.74 -0.65
N ARG A 211 15.45 21.16 -1.16
CA ARG A 211 14.92 21.45 -2.50
C ARG A 211 13.85 22.54 -2.40
N ALA A 212 14.24 23.81 -2.66
CA ALA A 212 13.32 24.96 -2.76
C ALA A 212 12.35 24.90 -3.97
N THR A 213 12.12 23.72 -4.55
CA THR A 213 11.19 23.47 -5.65
C THR A 213 10.38 22.22 -5.35
N SER A 214 9.07 22.34 -5.57
CA SER A 214 8.00 21.40 -5.26
C SER A 214 8.33 19.94 -5.60
N SER A 215 8.68 19.14 -4.59
CA SER A 215 8.50 17.70 -4.70
C SER A 215 7.04 17.41 -4.39
N GLU A 216 6.16 17.48 -5.40
CA GLU A 216 4.73 17.18 -5.27
C GLU A 216 4.48 15.80 -4.62
N SER A 217 5.45 14.89 -4.69
CA SER A 217 5.40 13.56 -4.06
C SER A 217 5.92 13.51 -2.61
N ALA A 218 6.66 14.52 -2.12
CA ALA A 218 7.25 14.47 -0.78
C ALA A 218 6.22 14.67 0.34
N VAL A 219 5.25 15.57 0.14
CA VAL A 219 4.19 15.81 1.14
C VAL A 219 3.32 14.56 1.35
N PRO A 220 2.77 13.92 0.29
CA PRO A 220 2.10 12.64 0.44
C PRO A 220 2.97 11.57 1.10
N ALA A 221 4.26 11.48 0.73
CA ALA A 221 5.16 10.49 1.30
C ALA A 221 5.39 10.69 2.80
N LEU A 222 5.50 11.94 3.27
CA LEU A 222 5.58 12.25 4.70
C LEU A 222 4.30 11.87 5.44
N ILE A 223 3.12 12.15 4.86
CA ILE A 223 1.83 11.76 5.45
C ILE A 223 1.77 10.23 5.61
N TRP A 224 2.15 9.48 4.57
CA TRP A 224 2.26 8.03 4.60
C TRP A 224 3.25 7.54 5.67
N GLY A 225 4.43 8.18 5.77
CA GLY A 225 5.46 7.80 6.74
C GLY A 225 5.04 8.06 8.19
N PHE A 226 4.43 9.21 8.49
CA PHE A 226 3.93 9.50 9.84
C PHE A 226 2.78 8.56 10.23
N ALA A 227 1.90 8.21 9.29
CA ALA A 227 0.85 7.24 9.55
C ALA A 227 1.42 5.83 9.76
N ALA A 228 2.47 5.45 9.02
CA ALA A 228 3.19 4.21 9.24
C ALA A 228 3.84 4.17 10.64
N ASP A 229 4.36 5.30 11.14
CA ASP A 229 4.94 5.36 12.48
C ASP A 229 3.87 5.29 13.59
N ILE A 230 2.69 5.89 13.37
CA ILE A 230 1.52 5.66 14.24
C ILE A 230 1.16 4.17 14.26
N TYR A 231 1.05 3.53 13.09
CA TYR A 231 0.74 2.11 12.98
C TYR A 231 1.79 1.22 13.66
N ARG A 232 3.07 1.57 13.57
CA ARG A 232 4.17 0.91 14.30
C ARG A 232 3.95 0.95 15.81
N VAL A 233 3.64 2.12 16.38
CA VAL A 233 3.37 2.26 17.82
C VAL A 233 2.18 1.39 18.21
N ILE A 234 1.10 1.39 17.42
CA ILE A 234 -0.08 0.56 17.68
C ILE A 234 0.25 -0.93 17.63
N ALA A 235 1.06 -1.38 16.67
CA ALA A 235 1.48 -2.77 16.56
C ALA A 235 2.35 -3.23 17.76
N ALA A 236 3.21 -2.33 18.27
CA ALA A 236 4.05 -2.62 19.44
C ALA A 236 3.28 -2.57 20.76
N GLU A 237 2.48 -1.53 20.97
CA GLU A 237 2.01 -1.10 22.28
C GLU A 237 0.47 -1.12 22.41
N GLY A 238 -0.24 -1.43 21.32
CA GLY A 238 -1.71 -1.41 21.27
C GLY A 238 -2.29 -0.01 21.09
N TRP A 239 -3.61 0.09 21.23
CA TRP A 239 -4.37 1.33 21.05
C TRP A 239 -4.12 2.34 22.19
N GLN A 240 -3.09 3.19 22.04
CA GLN A 240 -2.71 4.17 23.06
C GLN A 240 -2.87 5.63 22.58
N LEU A 241 -4.05 6.21 22.78
CA LEU A 241 -4.34 7.58 22.32
C LEU A 241 -3.42 8.65 22.92
N ALA A 242 -2.99 8.47 24.17
CA ALA A 242 -2.15 9.45 24.88
C ALA A 242 -0.65 9.30 24.59
N ASN A 243 -0.24 8.36 23.73
CA ASN A 243 1.17 8.14 23.43
C ASN A 243 1.77 9.40 22.74
N PRO A 244 2.84 10.00 23.28
CA PRO A 244 3.38 11.26 22.76
C PRO A 244 3.81 11.19 21.29
N SER A 245 4.35 10.05 20.84
CA SER A 245 4.77 9.85 19.46
C SER A 245 3.57 9.84 18.52
N ILE A 246 2.46 9.20 18.92
CA ILE A 246 1.21 9.25 18.15
C ILE A 246 0.69 10.69 18.06
N ARG A 247 0.64 11.41 19.17
CA ARG A 247 0.16 12.81 19.19
C ARG A 247 1.01 13.71 18.31
N ALA A 248 2.33 13.56 18.34
CA ALA A 248 3.24 14.30 17.47
C ALA A 248 2.97 14.00 15.98
N ASN A 249 2.82 12.73 15.61
CA ASN A 249 2.57 12.32 14.23
C ASN A 249 1.20 12.76 13.72
N VAL A 250 0.14 12.69 14.55
CA VAL A 250 -1.19 13.21 14.20
C VAL A 250 -1.11 14.71 13.88
N ALA A 251 -0.42 15.50 14.73
CA ALA A 251 -0.24 16.92 14.49
C ALA A 251 0.53 17.21 13.18
N GLN A 252 1.59 16.44 12.89
CA GLN A 252 2.33 16.57 11.62
C GLN A 252 1.45 16.26 10.40
N ILE A 253 0.66 15.17 10.46
CA ILE A 253 -0.26 14.79 9.39
C ILE A 253 -1.31 15.89 9.16
N MET A 254 -1.90 16.44 10.22
CA MET A 254 -2.86 17.54 10.12
C MET A 254 -2.27 18.77 9.42
N ASN A 255 -1.07 19.21 9.83
CA ASN A 255 -0.37 20.34 9.21
C ASN A 255 -0.09 20.12 7.72
N LEU A 256 0.25 18.89 7.34
CA LEU A 256 0.53 18.56 5.94
C LEU A 256 -0.75 18.48 5.10
N LEU A 257 -1.83 17.90 5.63
CA LEU A 257 -3.12 17.70 4.94
C LEU A 257 -3.81 19.02 4.55
N ASP A 258 -3.48 20.13 5.21
CA ASP A 258 -3.96 21.46 4.81
C ASP A 258 -3.47 21.88 3.42
N SER A 259 -2.27 21.44 3.04
CA SER A 259 -1.67 21.75 1.74
C SER A 259 -2.09 20.80 0.61
N VAL A 260 -2.76 19.69 0.94
CA VAL A 260 -3.08 18.65 -0.03
C VAL A 260 -4.36 18.99 -0.81
N PRO A 261 -4.31 19.00 -2.16
CA PRO A 261 -5.48 19.09 -3.01
C PRO A 261 -6.51 17.97 -2.77
N SER A 262 -7.80 18.26 -2.93
CA SER A 262 -8.87 17.30 -2.64
C SER A 262 -8.83 16.03 -3.49
N ASN A 263 -8.36 16.11 -4.74
CA ASN A 263 -8.22 14.96 -5.63
C ASN A 263 -7.13 13.95 -5.21
N GLN A 264 -6.18 14.36 -4.36
CA GLN A 264 -5.13 13.49 -3.83
C GLN A 264 -5.53 12.85 -2.49
N LEU A 265 -6.59 13.31 -1.84
CA LEU A 265 -7.03 12.76 -0.55
C LEU A 265 -7.49 11.31 -0.66
N ARG A 266 -8.03 10.91 -1.82
CA ARG A 266 -8.50 9.55 -2.07
C ARG A 266 -7.37 8.51 -1.92
N THR A 267 -6.19 8.78 -2.49
CA THR A 267 -5.03 7.88 -2.38
C THR A 267 -4.38 7.91 -1.00
N MET A 268 -4.96 8.65 -0.05
CA MET A 268 -4.50 8.78 1.34
C MET A 268 -5.60 8.39 2.33
N ALA A 269 -6.58 7.58 1.90
CA ALA A 269 -7.64 7.09 2.77
C ALA A 269 -7.08 6.37 4.01
N TRP A 270 -6.10 5.47 3.85
CA TRP A 270 -5.45 4.79 4.98
C TRP A 270 -4.75 5.73 5.97
N PRO A 271 -3.81 6.62 5.56
CA PRO A 271 -3.14 7.49 6.51
C PRO A 271 -4.09 8.49 7.18
N ILE A 272 -5.11 8.99 6.46
CA ILE A 272 -6.17 9.83 7.04
C ILE A 272 -6.98 9.03 8.07
N CYS A 273 -7.32 7.77 7.79
CA CYS A 273 -8.04 6.91 8.71
C CYS A 273 -7.22 6.65 9.99
N ILE A 274 -5.93 6.30 9.84
CA ILE A 274 -5.03 6.04 10.97
C ILE A 274 -4.92 7.28 11.85
N ALA A 275 -4.61 8.45 11.28
CA ALA A 275 -4.49 9.68 12.04
C ALA A 275 -5.83 10.09 12.67
N GLY A 276 -6.93 10.00 11.92
CA GLY A 276 -8.27 10.36 12.38
C GLY A 276 -8.76 9.50 13.53
N CYS A 277 -8.50 8.19 13.50
CA CYS A 277 -8.83 7.28 14.60
C CYS A 277 -8.14 7.65 15.93
N PHE A 278 -6.98 8.30 15.85
CA PHE A 278 -6.18 8.72 17.00
C PHE A 278 -6.25 10.23 17.29
N ALA A 279 -7.17 10.93 16.61
CA ALA A 279 -7.45 12.34 16.86
C ALA A 279 -8.08 12.55 18.24
N GLU A 280 -7.71 13.62 18.92
CA GLU A 280 -8.34 14.08 20.15
C GLU A 280 -9.65 14.82 19.87
N LYS A 281 -10.50 15.01 20.90
CA LYS A 281 -11.81 15.67 20.75
C LYS A 281 -11.74 17.04 20.08
N HIS A 282 -10.69 17.80 20.35
CA HIS A 282 -10.50 19.13 19.76
C HIS A 282 -10.09 19.08 18.27
N GLU A 283 -9.52 17.96 17.82
CA GLU A 283 -9.04 17.72 16.45
C GLU A 283 -10.12 17.07 15.56
N GLU A 284 -11.17 16.47 16.14
CA GLU A 284 -12.27 15.83 15.37
C GLU A 284 -12.91 16.78 14.35
N SER A 285 -12.98 18.07 14.69
CA SER A 285 -13.50 19.12 13.81
C SER A 285 -12.68 19.28 12.53
N PHE A 286 -11.35 19.12 12.60
CA PHE A 286 -10.46 19.17 11.46
C PHE A 286 -10.72 18.03 10.48
N PHE A 287 -10.74 16.78 10.99
CA PHE A 287 -11.00 15.60 10.15
C PHE A 287 -12.42 15.64 9.57
N SER A 288 -13.41 16.09 10.35
CA SER A 288 -14.77 16.28 9.86
C SER A 288 -14.82 17.28 8.69
N ALA A 289 -14.12 18.41 8.81
CA ALA A 289 -14.02 19.38 7.72
C ALA A 289 -13.26 18.82 6.50
N LEU A 290 -12.22 18.03 6.72
CA LEU A 290 -11.44 17.36 5.67
C LEU A 290 -12.30 16.38 4.85
N PHE A 291 -13.11 15.54 5.50
CA PHE A 291 -14.02 14.64 4.81
C PHE A 291 -15.11 15.40 4.04
N LEU A 292 -15.66 16.48 4.61
CA LEU A 292 -16.63 17.34 3.93
C LEU A 292 -16.05 18.03 2.69
N ARG A 293 -14.77 18.43 2.73
CA ARG A 293 -14.04 19.00 1.59
C ARG A 293 -13.99 18.02 0.41
N SER A 294 -13.96 16.72 0.69
CA SER A 294 -13.85 15.64 -0.29
C SER A 294 -15.22 15.15 -0.80
N ASN A 295 -16.26 15.23 0.05
CA ASN A 295 -17.62 14.70 -0.20
C ASN A 295 -18.41 15.47 -1.29
N ARG A 296 -17.93 16.61 -1.80
CA ARG A 296 -18.65 17.35 -2.87
C ARG A 296 -18.59 16.68 -4.24
N ALA A 297 -17.71 15.70 -4.45
CA ALA A 297 -17.58 14.94 -5.69
C ALA A 297 -17.62 13.41 -5.51
N GLU A 298 -17.44 12.89 -4.28
CA GLU A 298 -17.17 11.48 -4.02
C GLU A 298 -18.11 10.91 -2.96
N SER A 299 -19.28 10.44 -3.39
CA SER A 299 -20.27 9.81 -2.50
C SER A 299 -19.92 8.37 -2.12
N PHE A 300 -18.88 7.76 -2.68
CA PHE A 300 -18.50 6.37 -2.45
C PHE A 300 -16.97 6.18 -2.52
N GLY A 301 -16.46 5.15 -1.84
CA GLY A 301 -15.06 4.72 -1.90
C GLY A 301 -14.31 4.77 -0.57
N ALA A 302 -13.02 4.44 -0.62
CA ALA A 302 -12.15 4.26 0.55
C ALA A 302 -12.13 5.44 1.53
N LEU A 303 -12.21 6.68 1.05
CA LEU A 303 -12.22 7.86 1.93
C LEU A 303 -13.52 8.01 2.73
N ARG A 304 -14.67 7.58 2.16
CA ARG A 304 -15.94 7.53 2.87
C ARG A 304 -15.94 6.42 3.91
N ASP A 305 -15.37 5.27 3.58
CA ASP A 305 -15.22 4.18 4.54
C ASP A 305 -14.25 4.55 5.67
N ALA A 306 -13.17 5.27 5.36
CA ALA A 306 -12.28 5.89 6.34
C ALA A 306 -13.03 6.83 7.30
N GLN A 307 -13.89 7.70 6.76
CA GLN A 307 -14.74 8.57 7.60
C GLN A 307 -15.61 7.75 8.56
N GLY A 308 -16.25 6.69 8.08
CA GLY A 308 -17.08 5.82 8.90
C GLY A 308 -16.31 5.14 10.04
N LEU A 309 -15.09 4.66 9.74
CA LEU A 309 -14.20 4.06 10.75
C LEU A 309 -13.74 5.08 11.79
N VAL A 310 -13.32 6.26 11.34
CA VAL A 310 -12.87 7.37 12.20
C VAL A 310 -13.99 7.82 13.14
N GLU A 311 -15.18 8.11 12.61
CA GLU A 311 -16.33 8.53 13.43
C GLU A 311 -16.72 7.47 14.46
N LYS A 312 -16.62 6.19 14.10
CA LYS A 312 -16.93 5.10 15.03
C LYS A 312 -15.82 4.94 16.08
N ALA A 313 -14.55 5.13 15.73
CA ALA A 313 -13.45 5.15 16.69
C ALA A 313 -13.63 6.25 17.73
N TRP A 314 -14.15 7.42 17.32
CA TRP A 314 -14.49 8.50 18.25
C TRP A 314 -15.62 8.12 19.21
N ARG A 315 -16.65 7.42 18.72
CA ARG A 315 -17.79 6.95 19.54
C ARG A 315 -17.41 5.84 20.51
N SER A 316 -16.49 4.94 20.13
CA SER A 316 -16.07 3.76 20.91
C SER A 316 -14.74 3.98 21.65
N ARG A 317 -14.32 5.23 21.85
CA ARG A 317 -12.99 5.60 22.36
C ARG A 317 -12.64 4.93 23.69
N ASP A 318 -13.57 4.96 24.65
CA ASP A 318 -13.32 4.45 26.00
C ASP A 318 -13.17 2.92 26.00
N GLU A 319 -13.98 2.21 25.20
CA GLU A 319 -13.93 0.75 25.04
C GLU A 319 -12.64 0.28 24.35
N LEU A 320 -12.12 1.06 23.39
CA LEU A 320 -10.93 0.71 22.64
C LEU A 320 -9.64 0.81 23.48
N CYS A 321 -9.57 1.82 24.35
CA CYS A 321 -8.43 2.03 25.25
C CYS A 321 -8.34 0.96 26.36
N GLU A 322 -9.48 0.47 26.88
CA GLU A 322 -9.48 -0.51 27.97
C GLU A 322 -9.00 -1.89 27.56
N ARG A 323 -9.11 -2.25 26.28
CA ARG A 323 -8.91 -3.62 25.79
C ARG A 323 -7.58 -3.89 25.10
N SER A 324 -6.66 -2.91 25.05
CA SER A 324 -5.35 -3.03 24.37
C SER A 324 -5.49 -3.63 22.95
N PHE A 325 -6.43 -3.09 22.16
CA PHE A 325 -6.65 -3.57 20.80
C PHE A 325 -5.46 -3.25 19.90
N ASP A 326 -5.11 -4.16 18.99
CA ASP A 326 -4.33 -3.81 17.79
C ASP A 326 -5.24 -3.16 16.74
N PHE A 327 -4.65 -2.55 15.71
CA PHE A 327 -5.43 -1.86 14.67
C PHE A 327 -6.39 -2.80 13.92
N ALA A 328 -6.02 -4.06 13.72
CA ALA A 328 -6.87 -5.05 13.06
C ALA A 328 -8.11 -5.40 13.91
N SER A 329 -7.95 -5.58 15.22
CA SER A 329 -9.03 -5.85 16.15
C SER A 329 -9.92 -4.62 16.35
N GLY A 330 -9.31 -3.43 16.41
CA GLY A 330 -10.02 -2.16 16.40
C GLY A 330 -10.86 -2.02 15.14
N SER A 331 -10.26 -2.10 13.95
CA SER A 331 -10.96 -1.98 12.67
C SER A 331 -12.05 -3.04 12.48
N ALA A 332 -11.82 -4.30 12.87
CA ALA A 332 -12.84 -5.36 12.82
C ALA A 332 -14.02 -5.09 13.77
N THR A 333 -13.78 -4.48 14.93
CA THR A 333 -14.84 -4.02 15.83
C THR A 333 -15.57 -2.80 15.25
N LEU A 334 -14.87 -2.00 14.44
CA LEU A 334 -15.37 -0.77 13.85
C LEU A 334 -16.16 -0.98 12.54
N GLY A 335 -16.03 -2.09 11.82
CA GLY A 335 -16.90 -2.34 10.66
C GLY A 335 -16.55 -3.56 9.83
N PRO A 336 -17.20 -3.73 8.66
CA PRO A 336 -16.78 -4.68 7.65
C PRO A 336 -15.30 -4.46 7.28
N ARG A 337 -14.63 -5.50 6.80
CA ARG A 337 -13.23 -5.43 6.36
C ARG A 337 -13.11 -4.53 5.13
N THR A 338 -12.90 -3.24 5.35
CA THR A 338 -12.75 -2.25 4.29
C THR A 338 -11.31 -2.19 3.80
N LEU A 339 -11.12 -2.14 2.48
CA LEU A 339 -9.85 -1.71 1.87
C LEU A 339 -9.76 -0.18 1.89
N LEU A 340 -8.76 0.34 2.59
CA LEU A 340 -8.48 1.78 2.68
C LEU A 340 -7.46 2.23 1.61
N VAL A 341 -7.70 1.83 0.37
CA VAL A 341 -6.78 2.06 -0.77
C VAL A 341 -7.29 3.16 -1.69
#